data_AF-A0A1J9PVH1-F1
#
_entry.id   AF-A0A1J9PVH1-F1
#
_cell.length_a   1.000
_cell.length_b   1.000
_cell.length_c   1.000
_cell.angle_alpha   90.00
_cell.angle_beta   90.00
_cell.angle_gamma   90.00
#
_symmetry.space_group_name_H-M   'P 1'
#
loop_
_entity.id
_entity.type
_entity.pdbx_description
1 polymer ?
#
loop_
_entity_poly.entity_id
_entity_poly.type
_entity_poly.pdbx_seq_one_letter_code
_entity_poly.pdbx_strand_id
1 'polypeptide(L)'
;YPGTPPTVQCTTTNGGRCRYNPNIYASGKVCLSILGTWRGERGEQWSSAQGLESVLISIQSLMSANPYENEPGFENAKSDRDQHNMSQYVAKIRHETLRIAVIQRLEEFLGIQSDGTIVPAYPAGLIEEEDEDDRLTAEDGRPTFEPFEDLLKRRFLWYYESYILAIDAAELEVTPSQAFKTMPFENTGNTMDGRFGYPDLRGRLGRIKEAIIKETESWIAEGMKAKKEETRIAVNLKRQFEQTVADLKNRGNFMIDLDLEEGNSFLWNMTYFGKHMTQFDGGIFQIRIYLSPKFPDEQPRVIVKPPLFHNRISKDGVLCYFPKKIEDMKAHIEAIVEALEDEAPPYNPWTTVNPEASKLFWGSDKDKKKYNRFLRRSVQRSTE
;
A
#
# COMPACT_ATOMS: atom_id res chain seq x y z
N TYR A 1 20.43 -14.74 19.82
CA TYR A 1 20.60 -14.35 18.40
C TYR A 1 21.97 -13.66 18.25
N PRO A 2 22.79 -13.91 17.20
CA PRO A 2 22.55 -14.70 15.98
C PRO A 2 23.13 -16.13 16.01
N GLY A 3 23.54 -16.65 17.17
CA GLY A 3 23.98 -18.05 17.30
C GLY A 3 22.91 -19.10 16.94
N THR A 4 21.64 -18.71 17.03
CA THR A 4 20.46 -19.50 16.67
C THR A 4 19.52 -18.66 15.81
N PRO A 5 18.72 -19.28 14.91
CA PRO A 5 17.76 -18.55 14.09
C PRO A 5 16.67 -17.91 14.96
N PRO A 6 16.06 -16.80 14.50
CA PRO A 6 14.89 -16.23 15.16
C PRO A 6 13.68 -17.16 14.99
N THR A 7 12.71 -17.07 15.89
CA THR A 7 11.38 -17.67 15.69
C THR A 7 10.52 -16.71 14.88
N VAL A 8 9.80 -17.23 13.88
CA VAL A 8 8.91 -16.45 13.02
C VAL A 8 7.51 -17.04 13.03
N GLN A 9 6.50 -16.19 13.16
CA GLN A 9 5.10 -16.55 13.07
C GLN A 9 4.38 -15.59 12.10
N CYS A 10 3.63 -16.15 11.15
CA CYS A 10 2.69 -15.42 10.33
C CYS A 10 1.40 -15.18 11.13
N THR A 11 1.00 -13.92 11.25
CA THR A 11 -0.19 -13.49 12.01
C THR A 11 -1.44 -13.42 11.12
N THR A 12 -1.27 -13.02 9.86
CA THR A 12 -2.35 -12.97 8.86
C THR A 12 -2.71 -14.39 8.42
N THR A 13 -3.59 -15.06 9.16
CA THR A 13 -3.98 -16.47 8.90
C THR A 13 -5.50 -16.70 8.96
N ASN A 14 -6.29 -15.63 9.14
CA ASN A 14 -7.75 -15.72 9.36
C ASN A 14 -8.11 -16.65 10.54
N GLY A 15 -7.38 -16.51 11.65
CA GLY A 15 -7.59 -17.29 12.87
C GLY A 15 -7.33 -18.78 12.67
N GLY A 16 -6.27 -19.15 11.95
CA GLY A 16 -5.95 -20.56 11.72
C GLY A 16 -6.60 -21.21 10.49
N ARG A 17 -7.28 -20.45 9.64
CA ARG A 17 -8.12 -20.99 8.54
C ARG A 17 -7.55 -20.78 7.14
N CYS A 18 -6.55 -19.91 6.98
CA CYS A 18 -5.96 -19.60 5.67
C CYS A 18 -4.49 -19.99 5.61
N ARG A 19 -4.16 -20.95 4.74
CA ARG A 19 -2.80 -21.36 4.37
C ARG A 19 -2.33 -20.68 3.08
N TYR A 20 -1.75 -19.49 3.16
CA TYR A 20 -1.36 -18.72 1.96
C TYR A 20 -0.33 -19.40 1.06
N ASN A 21 0.48 -20.28 1.62
CA ASN A 21 1.54 -20.95 0.91
C ASN A 21 1.80 -22.31 1.56
N PRO A 22 2.27 -23.33 0.83
CA PRO A 22 2.68 -24.59 1.44
C PRO A 22 3.67 -24.43 2.60
N ASN A 23 4.52 -23.40 2.53
CA ASN A 23 5.51 -23.05 3.55
C ASN A 23 5.01 -22.05 4.61
N ILE A 24 3.79 -21.53 4.50
CA ILE A 24 3.16 -20.61 5.46
C ILE A 24 1.85 -21.24 5.92
N TYR A 25 1.92 -21.93 7.06
CA TYR A 25 0.85 -22.77 7.56
C TYR A 25 -0.29 -21.93 8.10
N ALA A 26 -1.50 -22.49 8.12
CA ALA A 26 -2.65 -21.84 8.71
C ALA A 26 -2.43 -21.51 10.21
N SER A 27 -1.66 -22.32 10.93
CA SER A 27 -1.25 -22.04 12.32
C SER A 27 -0.27 -20.87 12.48
N GLY A 28 0.19 -20.28 11.39
CA GLY A 28 1.21 -19.23 11.38
C GLY A 28 2.64 -19.73 11.31
N LYS A 29 2.88 -21.04 11.39
CA LYS A 29 4.24 -21.60 11.27
C LYS A 29 4.81 -21.35 9.87
N VAL A 30 6.04 -20.84 9.81
CA VAL A 30 6.80 -20.63 8.57
C VAL A 30 7.87 -21.70 8.41
N CYS A 31 7.91 -22.36 7.25
CA CYS A 31 8.83 -23.45 6.93
C CYS A 31 9.94 -22.98 5.99
N LEU A 32 11.14 -22.76 6.54
CA LEU A 32 12.36 -22.37 5.83
C LEU A 32 13.57 -23.14 6.38
N SER A 33 14.51 -23.50 5.51
CA SER A 33 15.74 -24.20 5.91
C SER A 33 16.59 -23.36 6.85
N ILE A 34 16.69 -22.05 6.58
CA ILE A 34 17.40 -21.08 7.41
C ILE A 34 16.73 -20.83 8.77
N LEU A 35 15.49 -21.26 8.96
CA LEU A 35 14.80 -21.20 10.26
C LEU A 35 14.85 -22.55 11.00
N GLY A 36 15.45 -23.58 10.40
CA GLY A 36 15.45 -24.95 10.95
C GLY A 36 14.07 -25.61 10.92
N THR A 37 13.09 -25.02 10.25
CA THR A 37 11.71 -25.51 10.14
C THR A 37 11.46 -26.28 8.85
N TRP A 38 12.45 -26.32 7.95
CA TRP A 38 12.44 -27.09 6.71
C TRP A 38 13.79 -27.77 6.48
N ARG A 39 13.82 -28.79 5.61
CA ARG A 39 15.07 -29.45 5.19
C ARG A 39 15.84 -28.49 4.28
N GLY A 40 17.16 -28.50 4.36
CA GLY A 40 18.05 -27.75 3.47
C GLY A 40 19.39 -28.46 3.33
N GLU A 41 20.06 -28.23 2.21
CA GLU A 41 21.39 -28.77 1.93
C GLU A 41 22.47 -28.12 2.81
N ARG A 42 23.68 -28.66 2.76
CA ARG A 42 24.82 -28.09 3.48
C ARG A 42 25.09 -26.68 2.94
N GLY A 43 24.97 -25.68 3.81
CA GLY A 43 25.11 -24.26 3.45
C GLY A 43 23.78 -23.51 3.29
N GLU A 44 22.64 -24.21 3.24
CA GLU A 44 21.30 -23.60 3.15
C GLU A 44 20.59 -23.49 4.50
N GLN A 45 21.24 -23.97 5.57
CA GLN A 45 20.75 -23.89 6.95
C GLN A 45 21.21 -22.60 7.62
N TRP A 46 20.64 -22.30 8.80
CA TRP A 46 21.03 -21.13 9.57
C TRP A 46 22.55 -21.05 9.77
N SER A 47 23.11 -19.87 9.55
CA SER A 47 24.45 -19.52 9.97
C SER A 47 24.43 -18.10 10.53
N SER A 48 25.34 -17.79 11.45
CA SER A 48 25.41 -16.44 12.04
C SER A 48 25.82 -15.33 11.07
N ALA A 49 26.09 -15.67 9.80
CA ALA A 49 26.25 -14.71 8.71
C ALA A 49 24.90 -14.17 8.19
N GLN A 50 23.79 -14.85 8.50
CA GLN A 50 22.44 -14.46 8.12
C GLN A 50 21.89 -13.39 9.07
N GLY A 51 21.00 -12.54 8.55
CA GLY A 51 20.36 -11.46 9.29
C GLY A 51 18.84 -11.54 9.23
N LEU A 52 18.14 -10.62 9.91
CA LEU A 52 16.68 -10.52 9.78
C LEU A 52 16.26 -10.18 8.35
N GLU A 53 17.05 -9.37 7.63
CA GLU A 53 16.81 -9.02 6.23
C GLU A 53 16.77 -10.26 5.33
N SER A 54 17.74 -11.17 5.45
CA SER A 54 17.77 -12.37 4.61
C SER A 54 16.62 -13.33 4.94
N VAL A 55 16.19 -13.38 6.21
CA VAL A 55 14.98 -14.10 6.62
C VAL A 55 13.74 -13.49 5.94
N LEU A 56 13.56 -12.17 5.98
CA LEU A 56 12.43 -11.48 5.35
C LEU A 56 12.41 -11.68 3.82
N ILE A 57 13.56 -11.59 3.16
CA ILE A 57 13.69 -11.85 1.71
C ILE A 57 13.32 -13.31 1.38
N SER A 58 13.75 -14.26 2.21
CA SER A 58 13.41 -15.67 2.03
C SER A 58 11.92 -15.92 2.17
N ILE A 59 11.26 -15.30 3.15
CA ILE A 59 9.80 -15.37 3.32
C ILE A 59 9.09 -14.75 2.11
N GLN A 60 9.56 -13.60 1.63
CA GLN A 60 9.00 -12.95 0.45
C GLN A 60 9.12 -13.84 -0.80
N SER A 61 10.24 -14.54 -0.96
CA SER A 61 10.50 -15.42 -2.10
C SER A 61 9.59 -16.66 -2.12
N LEU A 62 9.03 -17.07 -0.97
CA LEU A 62 8.00 -18.11 -0.92
C LEU A 62 6.70 -17.66 -1.62
N MET A 63 6.41 -16.35 -1.68
CA MET A 63 5.23 -15.79 -2.33
C MET A 63 5.40 -15.72 -3.85
N SER A 64 5.60 -16.88 -4.47
CA SER A 64 5.81 -17.03 -5.90
C SER A 64 4.51 -16.89 -6.72
N ALA A 65 4.65 -16.74 -8.04
CA ALA A 65 3.51 -16.69 -8.96
C ALA A 65 2.73 -18.01 -9.00
N ASN A 66 3.36 -19.13 -8.64
CA ASN A 66 2.74 -20.44 -8.55
C ASN A 66 3.08 -21.11 -7.21
N PRO A 67 2.34 -20.83 -6.13
CA PRO A 67 2.63 -21.40 -4.82
C PRO A 67 2.35 -22.91 -4.73
N TYR A 68 1.74 -23.52 -5.75
CA TYR A 68 1.53 -24.98 -5.80
C TYR A 68 2.86 -25.74 -5.89
N GLU A 69 3.85 -25.20 -6.59
CA GLU A 69 5.18 -25.80 -6.78
C GLU A 69 6.00 -25.84 -5.48
N ASN A 70 5.63 -25.02 -4.50
CA ASN A 70 6.27 -25.02 -3.19
C ASN A 70 5.86 -26.23 -2.34
N GLU A 71 4.83 -26.98 -2.73
CA GLU A 71 4.42 -28.18 -1.99
C GLU A 71 5.38 -29.34 -2.30
N PRO A 72 5.86 -30.09 -1.29
CA PRO A 72 6.83 -31.16 -1.49
C PRO A 72 6.26 -32.26 -2.38
N GLY A 73 7.04 -32.69 -3.37
CA GLY A 73 6.63 -33.69 -4.36
C GLY A 73 5.85 -33.11 -5.54
N PHE A 74 5.61 -31.79 -5.58
CA PHE A 74 4.95 -31.10 -6.70
C PHE A 74 5.89 -30.11 -7.43
N GLU A 75 7.18 -30.11 -7.13
CA GLU A 75 8.18 -29.17 -7.68
C GLU A 75 8.33 -29.30 -9.21
N ASN A 76 8.08 -30.50 -9.73
CA ASN A 76 8.16 -30.82 -11.16
C ASN A 76 6.81 -31.26 -11.73
N ALA A 77 5.70 -30.91 -11.07
CA ALA A 77 4.36 -31.28 -11.48
C ALA A 77 4.04 -30.66 -12.86
N LYS A 78 3.88 -31.49 -13.89
CA LYS A 78 3.72 -31.05 -15.29
C LYS A 78 2.51 -31.63 -16.00
N SER A 79 1.80 -32.57 -15.37
CA SER A 79 0.64 -33.21 -16.00
C SER A 79 -0.50 -32.20 -16.21
N ASP A 80 -1.39 -32.46 -17.16
CA ASP A 80 -2.56 -31.60 -17.41
C ASP A 80 -3.43 -31.44 -16.14
N ARG A 81 -3.50 -32.50 -15.32
CA ARG A 81 -4.17 -32.48 -14.02
C ARG A 81 -3.49 -31.51 -13.05
N ASP A 82 -2.16 -31.52 -13.01
CA ASP A 82 -1.39 -30.63 -12.14
C ASP A 82 -1.52 -29.18 -12.60
N GLN A 83 -1.40 -28.89 -13.89
CA GLN A 83 -1.58 -27.54 -14.43
C GLN A 83 -2.98 -26.99 -14.11
N HIS A 84 -4.00 -27.83 -14.25
CA HIS A 84 -5.34 -27.47 -13.83
C HIS A 84 -5.41 -27.20 -12.32
N ASN A 85 -4.85 -28.06 -11.47
CA ASN A 85 -4.83 -27.83 -10.02
C ASN A 85 -4.03 -26.56 -9.63
N MET A 86 -2.91 -26.28 -10.29
CA MET A 86 -2.13 -25.05 -10.11
C MET A 86 -3.00 -23.83 -10.37
N SER A 87 -3.73 -23.79 -11.49
CA SER A 87 -4.63 -22.66 -11.80
C SER A 87 -5.71 -22.47 -10.72
N GLN A 88 -6.29 -23.56 -10.22
CA GLN A 88 -7.32 -23.52 -9.19
C GLN A 88 -6.75 -23.05 -7.84
N TYR A 89 -5.55 -23.49 -7.49
CA TYR A 89 -4.86 -23.07 -6.28
C TYR A 89 -4.47 -21.60 -6.34
N VAL A 90 -3.91 -21.13 -7.47
CA VAL A 90 -3.59 -19.71 -7.69
C VAL A 90 -4.85 -18.85 -7.57
N ALA A 91 -5.98 -19.26 -8.17
CA ALA A 91 -7.24 -18.53 -8.09
C ALA A 91 -7.72 -18.37 -6.63
N LYS A 92 -7.63 -19.45 -5.84
CA LYS A 92 -7.97 -19.48 -4.42
C LYS A 92 -7.07 -18.56 -3.58
N ILE A 93 -5.75 -18.65 -3.77
CA ILE A 93 -4.77 -17.79 -3.08
C ILE A 93 -5.00 -16.31 -3.43
N ARG A 94 -5.26 -15.99 -4.70
CA ARG A 94 -5.60 -14.62 -5.14
C ARG A 94 -6.80 -14.07 -4.39
N HIS A 95 -7.89 -14.85 -4.32
CA HIS A 95 -9.10 -14.46 -3.62
C HIS A 95 -8.85 -14.21 -2.13
N GLU A 96 -8.21 -15.17 -1.43
CA GLU A 96 -7.96 -15.07 0.01
C GLU A 96 -6.94 -13.99 0.37
N THR A 97 -6.00 -13.68 -0.53
CA THR A 97 -5.09 -12.54 -0.39
C THR A 97 -5.86 -11.22 -0.41
N LEU A 98 -6.75 -11.03 -1.38
CA LEU A 98 -7.60 -9.83 -1.42
C LEU A 98 -8.51 -9.75 -0.19
N ARG A 99 -9.20 -10.85 0.12
CA ARG A 99 -10.21 -10.88 1.20
C ARG A 99 -9.62 -10.65 2.59
N ILE A 100 -8.49 -11.28 2.91
CA ILE A 100 -7.94 -11.27 4.26
C ILE A 100 -6.77 -10.28 4.37
N ALA A 101 -5.75 -10.43 3.53
CA ALA A 101 -4.50 -9.69 3.69
C ALA A 101 -4.63 -8.20 3.29
N VAL A 102 -5.61 -7.87 2.45
CA VAL A 102 -5.94 -6.49 2.07
C VAL A 102 -7.19 -6.01 2.78
N ILE A 103 -8.34 -6.62 2.46
CA ILE A 103 -9.66 -6.10 2.87
C ILE A 103 -9.87 -6.21 4.37
N GLN A 104 -9.85 -7.43 4.92
CA GLN A 104 -10.10 -7.64 6.36
C GLN A 104 -9.13 -6.81 7.21
N ARG A 105 -7.85 -6.78 6.84
CA ARG A 105 -6.84 -6.02 7.60
C ARG A 105 -7.13 -4.51 7.64
N LEU A 106 -7.56 -3.93 6.52
CA LEU A 106 -7.93 -2.52 6.45
C LEU A 106 -9.28 -2.23 7.10
N GLU A 107 -10.24 -3.16 7.02
CA GLU A 107 -11.51 -3.05 7.74
C GLU A 107 -11.30 -3.02 9.25
N GLU A 108 -10.41 -3.86 9.78
CA GLU A 108 -10.00 -3.85 11.18
C GLU A 108 -9.44 -2.49 11.60
N PHE A 109 -8.50 -1.93 10.83
CA PHE A 109 -7.92 -0.62 11.14
C PHE A 109 -8.89 0.56 11.02
N LEU A 110 -9.84 0.48 10.09
CA LEU A 110 -10.83 1.54 9.86
C LEU A 110 -12.09 1.34 10.70
N GLY A 111 -12.18 0.27 11.50
CA GLY A 111 -13.37 -0.07 12.28
C GLY A 111 -14.61 -0.38 11.42
N ILE A 112 -14.41 -0.85 10.18
CA ILE A 112 -15.49 -1.22 9.27
C ILE A 112 -15.99 -2.61 9.65
N GLN A 113 -17.26 -2.68 10.06
CA GLN A 113 -17.94 -3.93 10.39
C GLN A 113 -18.40 -4.67 9.13
N SER A 114 -18.80 -5.93 9.28
CA SER A 114 -19.26 -6.77 8.17
C SER A 114 -20.52 -6.25 7.46
N ASP A 115 -21.35 -5.47 8.16
CA ASP A 115 -22.53 -4.80 7.60
C ASP A 115 -22.19 -3.49 6.87
N GLY A 116 -20.92 -3.07 6.89
CA GLY A 116 -20.43 -1.82 6.33
C GLY A 116 -20.56 -0.62 7.26
N THR A 117 -21.01 -0.79 8.50
CA THR A 117 -21.00 0.28 9.50
C THR A 117 -19.57 0.59 9.92
N ILE A 118 -19.27 1.87 10.11
CA ILE A 118 -17.96 2.32 10.62
C ILE A 118 -18.17 2.63 12.10
N VAL A 119 -17.57 1.83 12.95
CA VAL A 119 -17.48 2.11 14.38
C VAL A 119 -16.07 2.61 14.64
N PRO A 120 -15.88 3.91 14.97
CA PRO A 120 -14.57 4.40 15.37
C PRO A 120 -14.01 3.50 16.47
N ALA A 121 -12.75 3.08 16.37
CA ALA A 121 -12.11 2.32 17.43
C ALA A 121 -12.20 3.02 18.80
N TYR A 122 -12.36 4.36 18.78
CA TYR A 122 -12.59 5.20 19.95
C TYR A 122 -13.69 6.24 19.66
N PRO A 123 -14.73 6.38 20.50
CA PRO A 123 -15.78 7.37 20.30
C PRO A 123 -15.22 8.80 20.43
N ALA A 124 -15.53 9.66 19.46
CA ALA A 124 -15.14 11.06 19.47
C ALA A 124 -15.78 11.80 20.66
N GLY A 125 -15.01 12.09 21.70
CA GLY A 125 -15.47 12.86 22.86
C GLY A 125 -14.82 12.54 24.20
N LEU A 126 -14.14 11.40 24.33
CA LEU A 126 -13.36 11.05 25.53
C LEU A 126 -11.89 11.38 25.28
N ILE A 127 -11.56 12.68 25.25
CA ILE A 127 -10.22 13.16 25.59
C ILE A 127 -10.37 13.73 27.01
N GLU A 128 -10.75 12.86 27.95
CA GLU A 128 -10.42 13.09 29.35
C GLU A 128 -9.03 12.48 29.55
N GLU A 129 -8.24 13.10 30.42
CA GLU A 129 -6.86 12.77 30.75
C GLU A 129 -6.74 11.40 31.46
N GLU A 130 -7.24 10.34 30.83
CA GLU A 130 -7.12 8.97 31.31
C GLU A 130 -6.07 8.25 30.46
N ASP A 131 -5.04 7.82 31.19
CA ASP A 131 -3.84 7.07 30.86
C ASP A 131 -3.76 6.42 29.46
N GLU A 132 -2.54 6.43 28.88
CA GLU A 132 -2.12 5.80 27.61
C GLU A 132 -2.45 4.28 27.45
N ASP A 133 -3.26 3.69 28.31
CA ASP A 133 -3.43 2.25 28.51
C ASP A 133 -4.55 1.61 27.67
N ASP A 134 -5.40 2.39 26.98
CA ASP A 134 -6.53 1.84 26.23
C ASP A 134 -6.21 1.50 24.75
N ARG A 135 -4.93 1.32 24.42
CA ARG A 135 -4.54 0.65 23.17
C ARG A 135 -4.78 -0.84 23.37
N LEU A 136 -5.69 -1.46 22.60
CA LEU A 136 -5.91 -2.92 22.50
C LEU A 136 -4.69 -3.71 23.01
N THR A 137 -4.69 -4.00 24.31
CA THR A 137 -3.50 -4.51 24.98
C THR A 137 -3.28 -5.92 24.46
N ALA A 138 -2.06 -6.24 24.03
CA ALA A 138 -1.66 -7.65 24.01
C ALA A 138 -1.92 -8.24 25.41
N GLU A 139 -2.05 -9.57 25.56
CA GLU A 139 -2.33 -10.23 26.86
C GLU A 139 -1.43 -9.75 28.04
N ASP A 140 -0.32 -9.09 27.75
CA ASP A 140 0.65 -8.50 28.68
C ASP A 140 0.56 -6.97 28.89
N GLY A 141 -0.54 -6.28 28.52
CA GLY A 141 -0.72 -4.84 28.82
C GLY A 141 0.16 -3.88 28.00
N ARG A 142 0.80 -4.36 26.92
CA ARG A 142 1.58 -3.49 26.03
C ARG A 142 0.74 -2.96 24.88
N PRO A 143 0.97 -1.71 24.43
CA PRO A 143 0.47 -1.22 23.16
C PRO A 143 0.69 -2.23 22.05
N THR A 144 -0.36 -2.56 21.30
CA THR A 144 -0.23 -3.35 20.08
C THR A 144 0.71 -2.62 19.11
N PHE A 145 1.83 -3.26 18.76
CA PHE A 145 2.80 -2.69 17.83
C PHE A 145 2.23 -2.74 16.41
N GLU A 146 1.66 -1.62 15.96
CA GLU A 146 1.03 -1.48 14.65
C GLU A 146 1.67 -0.37 13.79
N PRO A 147 2.98 -0.47 13.48
CA PRO A 147 3.70 0.60 12.75
C PRO A 147 3.29 0.71 11.27
N PHE A 148 2.45 -0.20 10.77
CA PHE A 148 2.15 -0.35 9.36
C PHE A 148 0.73 0.11 9.00
N GLU A 149 -0.08 0.55 9.95
CA GLU A 149 -1.46 0.95 9.71
C GLU A 149 -1.54 2.03 8.62
N ASP A 150 -0.87 3.17 8.83
CA ASP A 150 -0.86 4.28 7.87
C ASP A 150 -0.21 3.87 6.54
N LEU A 151 0.87 3.09 6.60
CA LEU A 151 1.56 2.59 5.41
C LEU A 151 0.62 1.74 4.54
N LEU A 152 -0.20 0.91 5.15
CA LEU A 152 -1.16 0.06 4.46
C LEU A 152 -2.30 0.90 3.87
N LYS A 153 -2.84 1.88 4.58
CA LYS A 153 -3.83 2.84 4.05
C LYS A 153 -3.29 3.58 2.82
N ARG A 154 -2.03 4.04 2.86
CA ARG A 154 -1.37 4.69 1.71
C ARG A 154 -1.21 3.77 0.52
N ARG A 155 -0.59 2.60 0.73
CA ARG A 155 -0.33 1.64 -0.34
C ARG A 155 -1.63 1.11 -0.94
N PHE A 156 -2.69 1.01 -0.13
CA PHE A 156 -4.01 0.67 -0.61
C PHE A 156 -4.52 1.67 -1.67
N LEU A 157 -4.41 2.97 -1.40
CA LEU A 157 -4.79 3.99 -2.40
C LEU A 157 -3.91 3.92 -3.66
N TRP A 158 -2.63 3.57 -3.52
CA TRP A 158 -1.73 3.39 -4.67
C TRP A 158 -2.12 2.19 -5.53
N TYR A 159 -2.49 1.06 -4.91
CA TYR A 159 -2.75 -0.19 -5.62
C TYR A 159 -4.23 -0.49 -5.85
N TYR A 160 -5.13 0.43 -5.49
CA TYR A 160 -6.58 0.26 -5.63
C TYR A 160 -6.98 -0.25 -7.01
N GLU A 161 -6.48 0.39 -8.07
CA GLU A 161 -6.73 -0.01 -9.45
C GLU A 161 -6.20 -1.41 -9.77
N SER A 162 -5.07 -1.80 -9.19
CA SER A 162 -4.51 -3.14 -9.36
C SER A 162 -5.40 -4.21 -8.71
N TYR A 163 -5.99 -3.92 -7.55
CA TYR A 163 -6.95 -4.80 -6.90
C TYR A 163 -8.22 -4.96 -7.74
N ILE A 164 -8.77 -3.85 -8.25
CA ILE A 164 -9.95 -3.89 -9.12
C ILE A 164 -9.70 -4.69 -10.39
N LEU A 165 -8.56 -4.48 -11.07
CA LEU A 165 -8.19 -5.26 -12.26
C LEU A 165 -7.99 -6.75 -11.95
N ALA A 166 -7.45 -7.09 -10.77
CA ALA A 166 -7.32 -8.48 -10.35
C ALA A 166 -8.69 -9.15 -10.12
N ILE A 167 -9.66 -8.40 -9.59
CA ILE A 167 -11.05 -8.85 -9.47
C ILE A 167 -11.69 -9.02 -10.86
N ASP A 168 -11.58 -8.02 -11.73
CA ASP A 168 -12.13 -8.06 -13.10
C ASP A 168 -11.63 -9.30 -13.87
N ALA A 169 -10.32 -9.56 -13.80
CA ALA A 169 -9.73 -10.72 -14.45
C ALA A 169 -10.22 -12.05 -13.85
N ALA A 170 -10.35 -12.12 -12.52
CA ALA A 170 -10.77 -13.34 -11.85
C ALA A 170 -12.26 -13.64 -12.03
N GLU A 171 -13.12 -12.63 -12.16
CA GLU A 171 -14.56 -12.82 -12.45
C GLU A 171 -14.81 -13.45 -13.83
N LEU A 172 -13.85 -13.40 -14.75
CA LEU A 172 -13.91 -14.12 -16.02
C LEU A 172 -13.53 -15.61 -15.88
N GLU A 173 -12.80 -15.97 -14.82
CA GLU A 173 -12.26 -17.32 -14.58
C GLU A 173 -13.17 -18.17 -13.69
N VAL A 174 -13.92 -17.55 -12.77
CA VAL A 174 -14.75 -18.25 -11.76
C VAL A 174 -16.17 -17.74 -11.71
N THR A 175 -17.10 -18.61 -11.32
CA THR A 175 -18.50 -18.22 -11.10
C THR A 175 -18.73 -17.73 -9.66
N PRO A 176 -19.64 -16.76 -9.44
CA PRO A 176 -19.98 -16.30 -8.09
C PRO A 176 -20.43 -17.46 -7.19
N SER A 177 -19.95 -17.47 -5.95
CA SER A 177 -20.22 -18.51 -4.95
C SER A 177 -19.71 -19.92 -5.30
N GLN A 178 -18.91 -20.07 -6.35
CA GLN A 178 -18.22 -21.34 -6.64
C GLN A 178 -17.32 -21.73 -5.47
N ALA A 179 -17.43 -22.99 -5.03
CA ALA A 179 -16.60 -23.52 -3.96
C ALA A 179 -15.14 -23.66 -4.41
N PHE A 180 -14.21 -23.42 -3.48
CA PHE A 180 -12.80 -23.67 -3.73
C PHE A 180 -12.58 -25.15 -4.00
N LYS A 181 -11.77 -25.43 -5.02
CA LYS A 181 -11.35 -26.80 -5.30
C LYS A 181 -10.33 -27.25 -4.24
N THR A 182 -10.55 -28.42 -3.67
CA THR A 182 -9.60 -29.04 -2.74
C THR A 182 -8.38 -29.56 -3.51
N MET A 183 -7.19 -29.18 -3.04
CA MET A 183 -5.94 -29.66 -3.64
C MET A 183 -5.56 -31.06 -3.15
N PRO A 184 -4.77 -31.85 -3.91
CA PRO A 184 -4.39 -33.20 -3.51
C PRO A 184 -3.63 -33.29 -2.17
N PHE A 185 -3.00 -32.21 -1.74
CA PHE A 185 -2.25 -32.09 -0.49
C PHE A 185 -3.07 -31.47 0.66
N GLU A 186 -4.33 -31.10 0.42
CA GLU A 186 -5.24 -30.60 1.45
C GLU A 186 -5.97 -31.79 2.09
N ASN A 187 -5.64 -32.05 3.37
CA ASN A 187 -6.12 -33.20 4.13
C ASN A 187 -6.85 -32.74 5.40
N THR A 188 -7.40 -33.67 6.19
CA THR A 188 -8.06 -33.37 7.46
C THR A 188 -7.17 -32.53 8.39
N GLY A 189 -7.60 -31.30 8.70
CA GLY A 189 -6.83 -30.35 9.51
C GLY A 189 -5.89 -29.42 8.74
N ASN A 190 -5.81 -29.55 7.41
CA ASN A 190 -5.01 -28.72 6.51
C ASN A 190 -5.80 -28.36 5.24
N THR A 191 -7.03 -27.87 5.41
CA THR A 191 -7.88 -27.42 4.31
C THR A 191 -7.97 -25.90 4.28
N MET A 192 -8.25 -25.33 3.12
CA MET A 192 -8.64 -23.94 2.97
C MET A 192 -10.00 -23.92 2.29
N ASP A 193 -11.07 -24.18 3.02
CA ASP A 193 -12.41 -24.24 2.44
C ASP A 193 -13.01 -22.84 2.31
N GLY A 194 -13.80 -22.61 1.26
CA GLY A 194 -14.39 -21.31 0.98
C GLY A 194 -15.09 -21.25 -0.36
N ARG A 195 -15.55 -20.04 -0.71
CA ARG A 195 -16.23 -19.75 -1.97
C ARG A 195 -15.72 -18.45 -2.56
N PHE A 196 -15.70 -18.35 -3.88
CA PHE A 196 -15.37 -17.12 -4.57
C PHE A 196 -16.50 -16.09 -4.42
N GLY A 197 -16.17 -14.89 -3.93
CA GLY A 197 -17.09 -13.80 -3.62
C GLY A 197 -16.64 -12.45 -4.18
N TYR A 198 -16.10 -12.42 -5.40
CA TYR A 198 -15.52 -11.22 -6.02
C TYR A 198 -16.43 -9.96 -6.05
N PRO A 199 -17.76 -10.06 -6.32
CA PRO A 199 -18.63 -8.90 -6.24
C PRO A 199 -18.70 -8.26 -4.84
N ASP A 200 -18.70 -9.08 -3.78
CA ASP A 200 -18.64 -8.59 -2.39
C ASP A 200 -17.29 -7.93 -2.09
N LEU A 201 -16.18 -8.56 -2.50
CA LEU A 201 -14.85 -8.00 -2.33
C LEU A 201 -14.72 -6.63 -3.01
N ARG A 202 -15.28 -6.46 -4.20
CA ARG A 202 -15.30 -5.18 -4.92
C ARG A 202 -16.03 -4.10 -4.12
N GLY A 203 -17.22 -4.39 -3.60
CA GLY A 203 -17.98 -3.46 -2.77
C GLY A 203 -17.21 -3.06 -1.51
N ARG A 204 -16.56 -4.03 -0.86
CA ARG A 204 -15.74 -3.81 0.35
C ARG A 204 -14.51 -2.94 0.07
N LEU A 205 -13.78 -3.20 -1.02
CA LEU A 205 -12.68 -2.33 -1.46
C LEU A 205 -13.14 -0.88 -1.69
N GLY A 206 -14.31 -0.69 -2.31
CA GLY A 206 -14.91 0.63 -2.51
C GLY A 206 -15.16 1.35 -1.18
N ARG A 207 -15.79 0.68 -0.21
CA ARG A 207 -16.02 1.23 1.13
C ARG A 207 -14.74 1.59 1.87
N ILE A 208 -13.70 0.76 1.79
CA ILE A 208 -12.38 1.05 2.37
C ILE A 208 -11.78 2.30 1.73
N LYS A 209 -11.82 2.40 0.39
CA LYS A 209 -11.32 3.59 -0.33
C LYS A 209 -12.06 4.85 0.12
N GLU A 210 -13.38 4.80 0.18
CA GLU A 210 -14.22 5.93 0.64
C GLU A 210 -13.90 6.31 2.09
N ALA A 211 -13.71 5.33 2.99
CA ALA A 211 -13.35 5.59 4.38
C ALA A 211 -11.99 6.29 4.52
N ILE A 212 -10.97 5.84 3.78
CA ILE A 212 -9.63 6.48 3.81
C ILE A 212 -9.69 7.90 3.21
N ILE A 213 -10.46 8.11 2.13
CA ILE A 213 -10.65 9.44 1.55
C ILE A 213 -11.34 10.36 2.56
N LYS A 214 -12.39 9.88 3.23
CA LYS A 214 -13.11 10.64 4.25
C LYS A 214 -12.24 10.97 5.47
N GLU A 215 -11.41 10.04 5.92
CA GLU A 215 -10.38 10.28 6.94
C GLU A 215 -9.41 11.39 6.49
N THR A 216 -8.94 11.33 5.24
CA THR A 216 -8.03 12.35 4.69
C THR A 216 -8.69 13.74 4.63
N GLU A 217 -9.98 13.80 4.29
CA GLU A 217 -10.74 15.05 4.22
C GLU A 217 -11.06 15.60 5.63
N SER A 218 -11.26 14.74 6.63
CA SER A 218 -11.54 15.18 8.01
C SER A 218 -10.36 15.95 8.63
N TRP A 219 -9.13 15.63 8.21
CA TRP A 219 -7.92 16.34 8.64
C TRP A 219 -7.96 17.84 8.35
N ILE A 220 -8.73 18.30 7.36
CA ILE A 220 -8.90 19.74 7.09
C ILE A 220 -9.60 20.40 8.28
N ALA A 221 -10.74 19.84 8.71
CA ALA A 221 -11.54 20.39 9.80
C ALA A 221 -10.82 20.23 11.15
N GLU A 222 -10.20 19.07 11.39
CA GLU A 222 -9.37 18.83 12.57
C GLU A 222 -8.16 19.77 12.62
N GLY A 223 -7.52 20.02 11.48
CA GLY A 223 -6.42 20.94 11.35
C GLY A 223 -6.80 22.39 11.63
N MET A 224 -8.00 22.82 11.21
CA MET A 224 -8.53 24.15 11.56
C MET A 224 -8.80 24.29 13.05
N LYS A 225 -9.29 23.24 13.71
CA LYS A 225 -9.44 23.19 15.17
C LYS A 225 -8.07 23.27 15.85
N ALA A 226 -7.12 22.44 15.42
CA ALA A 226 -5.76 22.39 15.95
C ALA A 226 -4.98 23.71 15.77
N LYS A 227 -5.28 24.46 14.70
CA LYS A 227 -4.77 25.82 14.47
C LYS A 227 -5.40 26.83 15.45
N LYS A 228 -6.72 26.77 15.66
CA LYS A 228 -7.42 27.64 16.61
C LYS A 228 -6.95 27.43 18.05
N GLU A 229 -6.61 26.19 18.40
CA GLU A 229 -6.08 25.79 19.70
C GLU A 229 -4.56 25.97 19.82
N GLU A 230 -3.88 26.46 18.77
CA GLU A 230 -2.43 26.68 18.73
C GLU A 230 -1.61 25.45 19.16
N THR A 231 -2.09 24.26 18.77
CA THR A 231 -1.41 23.00 19.10
C THR A 231 0.03 23.00 18.59
N ARG A 232 0.91 22.27 19.31
CA ARG A 232 2.34 22.16 18.97
C ARG A 232 2.55 21.71 17.51
N ILE A 233 1.73 20.78 17.01
CA ILE A 233 1.81 20.28 15.64
C ILE A 233 1.42 21.36 14.62
N ALA A 234 0.34 22.11 14.85
CA ALA A 234 -0.08 23.20 13.96
C ALA A 234 1.01 24.28 13.84
N VAL A 235 1.60 24.69 14.96
CA VAL A 235 2.71 25.67 14.99
C VAL A 235 3.96 25.11 14.29
N ASN A 236 4.27 23.84 14.51
CA ASN A 236 5.41 23.19 13.86
C ASN A 236 5.25 23.15 12.33
N LEU A 237 4.10 22.69 11.84
CA LEU A 237 3.80 22.60 10.40
C LEU A 237 3.79 23.98 9.75
N LYS A 238 3.22 24.99 10.40
CA LYS A 238 3.28 26.39 9.92
C LYS A 238 4.72 26.86 9.76
N ARG A 239 5.58 26.58 10.75
CA ARG A 239 7.00 26.93 10.68
C ARG A 239 7.72 26.18 9.55
N GLN A 240 7.44 24.89 9.37
CA GLN A 240 8.00 24.11 8.25
C GLN A 240 7.56 24.67 6.89
N PHE A 241 6.31 25.13 6.76
CA PHE A 241 5.82 25.81 5.58
C PHE A 241 6.62 27.08 5.26
N GLU A 242 6.72 28.00 6.23
CA GLU A 242 7.46 29.25 6.07
C GLU A 242 8.92 29.02 5.68
N GLN A 243 9.59 28.04 6.31
CA GLN A 243 10.96 27.65 6.00
C GLN A 243 11.09 27.08 4.58
N THR A 244 10.15 26.25 4.16
CA THR A 244 10.15 25.63 2.82
C THR A 244 9.95 26.69 1.74
N VAL A 245 8.99 27.61 1.94
CA VAL A 245 8.75 28.74 1.02
C VAL A 245 9.99 29.64 0.91
N ALA A 246 10.63 29.96 2.03
CA ALA A 246 11.84 30.77 2.05
C ALA A 246 13.01 30.07 1.31
N ASP A 247 13.19 28.76 1.51
CA ASP A 247 14.22 27.98 0.81
C ASP A 247 14.00 27.94 -0.71
N LEU A 248 12.76 27.72 -1.16
CA LEU A 248 12.42 27.73 -2.59
C LEU A 248 12.73 29.08 -3.23
N LYS A 249 12.37 30.19 -2.56
CA LYS A 249 12.70 31.55 -3.00
C LYS A 249 14.21 31.79 -3.06
N ASN A 250 14.96 31.36 -2.05
CA ASN A 250 16.41 31.51 -1.99
C ASN A 250 17.13 30.71 -3.09
N ARG A 251 16.60 29.54 -3.46
CA ARG A 251 17.12 28.73 -4.58
C ARG A 251 16.71 29.28 -5.96
N GLY A 252 15.88 30.32 -6.02
CA GLY A 252 15.34 30.85 -7.27
C GLY A 252 14.45 29.83 -8.00
N ASN A 253 13.82 28.91 -7.28
CA ASN A 253 12.96 27.88 -7.89
C ASN A 253 11.56 28.45 -8.10
N PHE A 254 11.34 29.07 -9.25
CA PHE A 254 10.03 29.62 -9.64
C PHE A 254 9.07 28.58 -10.22
N MET A 255 9.50 27.31 -10.32
CA MET A 255 8.66 26.23 -10.86
C MET A 255 7.64 25.72 -9.84
N ILE A 256 7.78 26.11 -8.57
CA ILE A 256 6.93 25.66 -7.48
C ILE A 256 6.41 26.89 -6.75
N ASP A 257 5.10 27.00 -6.69
CA ASP A 257 4.41 27.92 -5.79
C ASP A 257 3.72 27.13 -4.67
N LEU A 258 3.79 27.64 -3.44
CA LEU A 258 3.25 27.00 -2.26
C LEU A 258 2.35 27.98 -1.52
N ASP A 259 1.12 27.55 -1.28
CA ASP A 259 0.12 28.28 -0.50
C ASP A 259 -0.56 27.39 0.54
N LEU A 260 -1.15 28.04 1.55
CA LEU A 260 -1.99 27.37 2.54
C LEU A 260 -3.43 27.77 2.29
N GLU A 261 -4.30 26.78 2.14
CA GLU A 261 -5.73 27.02 1.94
C GLU A 261 -6.34 27.64 3.20
N GLU A 262 -6.81 28.88 3.11
CA GLU A 262 -7.33 29.66 4.27
C GLU A 262 -6.34 29.74 5.45
N GLY A 263 -5.04 29.61 5.14
CA GLY A 263 -3.97 29.54 6.13
C GLY A 263 -4.00 28.27 7.00
N ASN A 264 -4.69 27.21 6.59
CA ASN A 264 -4.71 25.93 7.28
C ASN A 264 -3.36 25.22 7.11
N SER A 265 -2.61 25.06 8.20
CA SER A 265 -1.28 24.43 8.18
C SER A 265 -1.31 22.93 7.84
N PHE A 266 -2.49 22.32 7.79
CA PHE A 266 -2.69 20.90 7.49
C PHE A 266 -3.11 20.63 6.04
N LEU A 267 -3.27 21.68 5.23
CA LEU A 267 -3.60 21.57 3.82
C LEU A 267 -2.72 22.50 3.01
N TRP A 268 -1.70 21.93 2.38
CA TRP A 268 -0.78 22.68 1.54
C TRP A 268 -1.20 22.49 0.10
N ASN A 269 -1.31 23.61 -0.61
CA ASN A 269 -1.50 23.63 -2.03
C ASN A 269 -0.16 23.95 -2.67
N MET A 270 0.23 23.10 -3.62
CA MET A 270 1.46 23.24 -4.38
C MET A 270 1.09 23.37 -5.85
N THR A 271 1.43 24.48 -6.47
CA THR A 271 1.34 24.63 -7.92
C THR A 271 2.69 24.31 -8.53
N TYR A 272 2.72 23.27 -9.37
CA TYR A 272 3.92 22.88 -10.12
C TYR A 272 3.79 23.33 -11.57
N PHE A 273 4.71 24.20 -11.98
CA PHE A 273 4.87 24.64 -13.36
C PHE A 273 5.85 23.70 -14.06
N GLY A 274 5.38 23.02 -15.09
CA GLY A 274 6.20 22.06 -15.82
C GLY A 274 7.39 22.73 -16.52
N LYS A 275 8.58 22.15 -16.31
CA LYS A 275 9.83 22.67 -16.87
C LYS A 275 9.82 22.70 -18.40
N HIS A 276 10.41 23.75 -18.96
CA HIS A 276 10.65 23.84 -20.40
C HIS A 276 11.46 22.67 -20.92
N MET A 277 11.18 22.25 -22.15
CA MET A 277 11.87 21.15 -22.82
C MET A 277 11.71 19.78 -22.13
N THR A 278 10.72 19.64 -21.23
CA THR A 278 10.37 18.34 -20.61
C THR A 278 9.02 17.84 -21.10
N GLN A 279 8.61 16.65 -20.66
CA GLN A 279 7.27 16.11 -20.97
C GLN A 279 6.12 16.91 -20.33
N PHE A 280 6.46 17.79 -19.38
CA PHE A 280 5.52 18.64 -18.65
C PHE A 280 5.49 20.09 -19.17
N ASP A 281 6.24 20.41 -20.23
CA ASP A 281 6.36 21.78 -20.74
C ASP A 281 4.99 22.43 -20.99
N GLY A 282 4.80 23.62 -20.41
CA GLY A 282 3.55 24.37 -20.45
C GLY A 282 2.45 23.89 -19.51
N GLY A 283 2.63 22.80 -18.77
CA GLY A 283 1.66 22.27 -17.81
C GLY A 283 1.61 23.03 -16.48
N ILE A 284 0.43 23.10 -15.88
CA ILE A 284 0.19 23.69 -14.56
C ILE A 284 -0.58 22.68 -13.72
N PHE A 285 0.07 22.11 -12.70
CA PHE A 285 -0.52 21.06 -11.88
C PHE A 285 -0.76 21.56 -10.46
N GLN A 286 -1.98 21.40 -9.97
CA GLN A 286 -2.32 21.66 -8.58
C GLN A 286 -2.15 20.37 -7.78
N ILE A 287 -1.29 20.41 -6.77
CA ILE A 287 -0.98 19.27 -5.92
C ILE A 287 -1.45 19.62 -4.52
N ARG A 288 -2.49 18.93 -4.05
CA ARG A 288 -3.00 19.09 -2.69
C ARG A 288 -2.32 18.09 -1.77
N ILE A 289 -1.76 18.58 -0.67
CA ILE A 289 -1.04 17.80 0.31
C ILE A 289 -1.80 17.90 1.64
N TYR A 290 -2.45 16.81 2.02
CA TYR A 290 -3.22 16.69 3.25
C TYR A 290 -2.32 16.13 4.33
N LEU A 291 -2.29 16.79 5.48
CA LEU A 291 -1.46 16.45 6.62
C LEU A 291 -2.34 16.03 7.79
N SER A 292 -2.04 14.87 8.36
CA SER A 292 -2.73 14.40 9.55
C SER A 292 -2.34 15.23 10.78
N PRO A 293 -3.26 15.49 11.71
CA PRO A 293 -2.94 15.93 13.06
C PRO A 293 -1.94 15.02 13.82
N LYS A 294 -1.81 13.76 13.41
CA LYS A 294 -0.86 12.78 13.95
C LYS A 294 0.47 12.71 13.17
N PHE A 295 0.74 13.64 12.27
CA PHE A 295 2.02 13.68 11.56
C PHE A 295 3.20 13.82 12.56
N PRO A 296 4.29 13.03 12.43
CA PRO A 296 4.66 12.18 11.28
C PRO A 296 4.26 10.70 11.38
N ASP A 297 3.52 10.28 12.41
CA ASP A 297 3.09 8.88 12.52
C ASP A 297 2.13 8.50 11.39
N GLU A 298 1.22 9.43 11.04
CA GLU A 298 0.43 9.38 9.81
C GLU A 298 1.05 10.30 8.75
N GLN A 299 1.35 9.73 7.59
CA GLN A 299 2.11 10.42 6.55
C GLN A 299 1.21 11.19 5.57
N PRO A 300 1.72 12.22 4.88
CA PRO A 300 0.90 13.08 4.03
C PRO A 300 0.24 12.32 2.87
N ARG A 301 -1.02 12.67 2.57
CA ARG A 301 -1.74 12.20 1.36
C ARG A 301 -1.62 13.27 0.28
N VAL A 302 -1.13 12.87 -0.89
CA VAL A 302 -0.82 13.80 -1.98
C VAL A 302 -1.67 13.48 -3.18
N ILE A 303 -2.45 14.47 -3.63
CA ILE A 303 -3.40 14.34 -4.74
C ILE A 303 -3.08 15.38 -5.80
N VAL A 304 -2.80 14.92 -7.02
CA VAL A 304 -2.55 15.75 -8.21
C VAL A 304 -3.86 16.02 -8.93
N LYS A 305 -4.15 17.29 -9.21
CA LYS A 305 -5.32 17.79 -9.93
C LYS A 305 -4.91 18.73 -11.08
N PRO A 306 -5.55 18.63 -12.26
CA PRO A 306 -6.40 17.52 -12.68
C PRO A 306 -5.60 16.20 -12.80
N PRO A 307 -6.27 15.02 -12.82
CA PRO A 307 -5.59 13.74 -12.89
C PRO A 307 -4.63 13.64 -14.09
N LEU A 308 -3.38 13.29 -13.80
CA LEU A 308 -2.29 13.23 -14.75
C LEU A 308 -2.00 11.78 -15.15
N PHE A 309 -1.88 11.49 -16.46
CA PHE A 309 -1.55 10.15 -16.93
C PHE A 309 -0.05 9.87 -16.72
N HIS A 310 0.28 9.25 -15.59
CA HIS A 310 1.66 9.01 -15.15
C HIS A 310 1.78 7.65 -14.46
N ASN A 311 2.94 7.00 -14.53
CA ASN A 311 3.18 5.69 -13.89
C ASN A 311 3.04 5.75 -12.35
N ARG A 312 3.47 6.85 -11.72
CA ARG A 312 3.40 7.09 -10.26
C ARG A 312 2.11 7.76 -9.76
N ILE A 313 1.15 8.06 -10.63
CA ILE A 313 -0.09 8.76 -10.25
C ILE A 313 -1.28 7.86 -10.55
N SER A 314 -2.11 7.59 -9.56
CA SER A 314 -3.32 6.78 -9.73
C SER A 314 -4.35 7.49 -10.62
N LYS A 315 -5.38 6.77 -11.07
CA LYS A 315 -6.48 7.39 -11.85
C LYS A 315 -7.22 8.49 -11.07
N ASP A 316 -7.24 8.40 -9.74
CA ASP A 316 -7.82 9.41 -8.86
C ASP A 316 -6.85 10.55 -8.52
N GLY A 317 -5.63 10.55 -9.09
CA GLY A 317 -4.62 11.58 -8.84
C GLY A 317 -3.72 11.31 -7.62
N VAL A 318 -3.85 10.16 -6.94
CA VAL A 318 -3.01 9.84 -5.77
C VAL A 318 -1.57 9.61 -6.22
N LEU A 319 -0.63 10.39 -5.67
CA LEU A 319 0.79 10.31 -6.02
C LEU A 319 1.54 9.32 -5.13
N CYS A 320 2.37 8.48 -5.75
CA CYS A 320 3.36 7.65 -5.08
C CYS A 320 4.74 8.32 -5.13
N TYR A 321 5.30 8.55 -3.95
CA TYR A 321 6.59 9.18 -3.75
C TYR A 321 7.21 8.70 -2.43
N PHE A 322 8.53 8.89 -2.28
CA PHE A 322 9.30 8.42 -1.13
C PHE A 322 10.21 9.54 -0.61
N PRO A 323 9.85 10.21 0.50
CA PRO A 323 10.68 11.27 1.07
C PRO A 323 11.95 10.67 1.72
N LYS A 324 13.04 11.43 1.70
CA LYS A 324 14.30 11.05 2.37
C LYS A 324 14.21 11.13 3.89
N LYS A 325 13.34 12.01 4.39
CA LYS A 325 13.01 12.20 5.82
C LYS A 325 11.50 12.32 5.93
N ILE A 326 10.88 11.44 6.72
CA ILE A 326 9.41 11.29 6.78
C ILE A 326 8.74 12.33 7.68
N GLU A 327 9.54 13.04 8.47
CA GLU A 327 9.13 14.07 9.42
C GLU A 327 9.32 15.51 8.92
N ASP A 328 9.95 15.67 7.75
CA ASP A 328 10.33 16.97 7.18
C ASP A 328 9.57 17.25 5.88
N MET A 329 8.65 18.22 5.93
CA MET A 329 7.84 18.61 4.78
C MET A 329 8.66 19.08 3.58
N LYS A 330 9.85 19.64 3.79
CA LYS A 330 10.74 19.99 2.68
C LYS A 330 11.15 18.73 1.90
N ALA A 331 11.49 17.65 2.60
CA ALA A 331 11.85 16.39 1.98
C ALA A 331 10.65 15.74 1.25
N HIS A 332 9.42 15.98 1.71
CA HIS A 332 8.21 15.60 0.98
C HIS A 332 8.06 16.39 -0.33
N ILE A 333 8.20 17.72 -0.31
CA ILE A 333 8.13 18.55 -1.52
C ILE A 333 9.20 18.13 -2.54
N GLU A 334 10.46 17.95 -2.10
CA GLU A 334 11.54 17.49 -2.97
C GLU A 334 11.23 16.12 -3.60
N ALA A 335 10.70 15.17 -2.82
CA ALA A 335 10.37 13.84 -3.32
C ALA A 335 9.13 13.80 -4.24
N ILE A 336 8.16 14.72 -4.04
CA ILE A 336 7.02 14.91 -4.95
C ILE A 336 7.52 15.35 -6.32
N VAL A 337 8.40 16.36 -6.36
CA VAL A 337 8.99 16.87 -7.60
C VAL A 337 9.84 15.79 -8.28
N GLU A 338 10.69 15.11 -7.52
CA GLU A 338 11.50 13.99 -8.02
C GLU A 338 10.61 12.89 -8.62
N ALA A 339 9.48 12.57 -8.00
CA ALA A 339 8.55 11.56 -8.52
C ALA A 339 7.85 11.95 -9.83
N LEU A 340 7.72 13.26 -10.11
CA LEU A 340 7.15 13.76 -11.37
C LEU A 340 8.21 13.89 -12.47
N GLU A 341 9.43 14.33 -12.12
CA GLU A 341 10.49 14.65 -13.09
C GLU A 341 11.37 13.47 -13.49
N ASP A 342 11.22 12.32 -12.84
CA ASP A 342 12.01 11.11 -13.12
C ASP A 342 11.64 10.50 -14.49
N GLU A 343 12.34 10.91 -15.55
CA GLU A 343 12.05 10.51 -16.92
C GLU A 343 12.46 9.06 -17.26
N ALA A 344 13.43 8.52 -16.52
CA ALA A 344 13.98 7.18 -16.78
C ALA A 344 14.36 6.44 -15.47
N PRO A 345 13.41 6.29 -14.52
CA PRO A 345 13.66 5.53 -13.31
C PRO A 345 14.06 4.10 -13.66
N PRO A 346 14.83 3.38 -12.82
CA PRO A 346 14.90 1.92 -12.91
C PRO A 346 13.52 1.29 -12.67
N TYR A 347 13.26 0.12 -13.27
CA TYR A 347 11.98 -0.57 -13.06
C TYR A 347 11.83 -0.95 -11.58
N ASN A 348 10.76 -0.44 -10.97
CA ASN A 348 10.42 -0.77 -9.60
C ASN A 348 8.93 -1.15 -9.50
N PRO A 349 8.61 -2.43 -9.18
CA PRO A 349 7.24 -2.89 -9.07
C PRO A 349 6.46 -2.19 -7.95
N TRP A 350 7.12 -1.61 -6.95
CA TRP A 350 6.43 -0.85 -5.89
C TRP A 350 5.83 0.45 -6.39
N THR A 351 6.30 0.97 -7.53
CA THR A 351 5.85 2.26 -8.09
C THR A 351 4.79 2.11 -9.18
N THR A 352 4.30 0.90 -9.45
CA THR A 352 3.29 0.65 -10.50
C THR A 352 1.89 1.00 -10.03
N VAL A 353 1.67 2.28 -9.73
CA VAL A 353 0.40 2.82 -9.20
C VAL A 353 -0.68 2.87 -10.26
N ASN A 354 -0.31 3.22 -11.49
CA ASN A 354 -1.18 3.14 -12.65
C ASN A 354 -0.73 2.01 -13.56
N PRO A 355 -1.41 0.84 -13.54
CA PRO A 355 -0.99 -0.33 -14.31
C PRO A 355 -0.97 -0.09 -15.82
N GLU A 356 -1.91 0.68 -16.34
CA GLU A 356 -1.97 1.02 -17.76
C GLU A 356 -0.76 1.89 -18.17
N ALA A 357 -0.53 2.97 -17.43
CA ALA A 357 0.61 3.86 -17.66
C ALA A 357 1.94 3.11 -17.50
N SER A 358 2.06 2.28 -16.47
CA SER A 358 3.26 1.48 -16.18
C SER A 358 3.56 0.49 -17.31
N LYS A 359 2.53 -0.21 -17.83
CA LYS A 359 2.68 -1.13 -18.96
C LYS A 359 3.16 -0.41 -20.21
N LEU A 360 2.65 0.80 -20.47
CA LEU A 360 3.08 1.58 -21.64
C LEU A 360 4.49 2.14 -21.48
N PHE A 361 4.83 2.63 -20.29
CA PHE A 361 6.12 3.22 -19.98
C PHE A 361 7.27 2.21 -20.10
N TRP A 362 7.05 1.00 -19.60
CA TRP A 362 8.01 -0.11 -19.61
C TRP A 362 7.87 -1.05 -20.81
N GLY A 363 6.95 -0.74 -21.74
CA GLY A 363 6.67 -1.56 -22.91
C GLY A 363 7.65 -1.33 -24.07
N SER A 364 7.19 -1.71 -25.28
CA SER A 364 7.95 -1.52 -26.52
C SER A 364 8.11 -0.04 -26.88
N ASP A 365 8.98 0.29 -27.85
CA ASP A 365 9.11 1.67 -28.36
C ASP A 365 7.79 2.26 -28.87
N LYS A 366 6.88 1.40 -29.39
CA LYS A 366 5.54 1.83 -29.78
C LYS A 366 4.69 2.20 -28.58
N ASP A 367 4.83 1.48 -27.47
CA ASP A 367 4.08 1.72 -26.24
C ASP A 367 4.58 2.98 -25.52
N LYS A 368 5.90 3.20 -25.48
CA LYS A 368 6.49 4.44 -24.98
C LYS A 368 6.02 5.67 -25.75
N LYS A 369 5.88 5.56 -27.08
CA LYS A 369 5.27 6.62 -27.90
C LYS A 369 3.81 6.89 -27.54
N LYS A 370 3.03 5.85 -27.23
CA LYS A 370 1.64 5.99 -26.76
C LYS A 370 1.59 6.63 -25.38
N TYR A 371 2.45 6.20 -24.45
CA TYR A 371 2.59 6.81 -23.12
C TYR A 371 2.82 8.31 -23.24
N ASN A 372 3.84 8.72 -24.00
CA ASN A 372 4.18 10.13 -24.19
C ASN A 372 3.01 10.92 -24.82
N ARG A 373 2.24 10.32 -25.73
CA ARG A 373 1.05 10.95 -26.31
C ARG A 373 -0.06 11.13 -25.27
N PHE A 374 -0.33 10.14 -24.42
CA PHE A 374 -1.33 10.24 -23.37
C PHE A 374 -0.92 11.24 -22.29
N LEU A 375 0.33 11.20 -21.86
CA LEU A 375 0.89 12.15 -20.90
C LEU A 375 0.73 13.58 -21.42
N ARG A 376 1.20 13.89 -22.65
CA ARG A 376 1.03 15.22 -23.26
C ARG A 376 -0.42 15.69 -23.32
N ARG A 377 -1.36 14.80 -23.62
CA ARG A 377 -2.80 15.12 -23.59
C ARG A 377 -3.31 15.44 -22.18
N SER A 378 -2.83 14.75 -21.15
CA SER A 378 -3.14 15.14 -19.76
C SER A 378 -2.47 16.45 -19.35
N VAL A 379 -1.25 16.72 -19.82
CA VAL A 379 -0.57 18.01 -19.58
C VAL A 379 -1.35 19.16 -20.21
N GLN A 380 -1.80 19.02 -21.46
CA GLN A 380 -2.60 20.05 -22.13
C GLN A 380 -3.93 20.34 -21.38
N ARG A 381 -4.58 19.30 -20.86
CA ARG A 381 -5.81 19.46 -20.03
C ARG A 381 -5.56 20.11 -18.67
N SER A 382 -4.31 20.23 -18.23
CA SER A 382 -3.99 20.91 -16.96
C SER A 382 -4.09 22.44 -17.06
N THR A 383 -4.04 22.97 -18.28
CA THR A 383 -4.16 24.40 -18.57
C THR A 383 -5.54 24.83 -19.07
N GLU A 384 -6.41 23.86 -19.34
CA GLU A 384 -7.82 24.06 -19.72
C GLU A 384 -8.68 24.13 -18.45
#